data_AF-A0A524QSW1-F1
#
_entry.id   AF-A0A524QSW1-F1
#
_cell.length_a   1.000
_cell.length_b   1.000
_cell.length_c   1.000
_cell.angle_alpha   90.00
_cell.angle_beta   90.00
_cell.angle_gamma   90.00
#
_symmetry.space_group_name_H-M   'P 1'
#
loop_
_entity.id
_entity.type
_entity.pdbx_description
1 polymer ?
#
loop_
_entity_poly.entity_id
_entity_poly.type
_entity_poly.pdbx_seq_one_letter_code
_entity_poly.pdbx_strand_id
1 'polypeptide(L)'
;MSRKPHLVRTLLLFLTTFLLLTGAASALNEVRIECPVVSPTAVAGDSVAIRVHITNDVSLSAFTTGFSYNSDMVEITRATAAPMITALQEFGGQFKRTFLPASNQVLIGYVDFSGGEAPILPQTDGLAFTLYMKLLPGFTAHCVDLDSVYV
;
A
#
# COMPACT_ATOMS: atom_id res chain seq x y z
N MET A 1 15.19 -58.69 -28.90
CA MET A 1 14.35 -57.58 -29.41
C MET A 1 13.82 -56.79 -28.22
N SER A 2 14.46 -55.66 -27.89
CA SER A 2 14.10 -54.81 -26.74
C SER A 2 13.41 -53.54 -27.25
N ARG A 3 12.12 -53.39 -26.97
CA ARG A 3 11.33 -52.17 -27.25
C ARG A 3 10.91 -51.55 -25.92
N LYS A 4 11.71 -50.65 -25.33
CA LYS A 4 11.30 -49.80 -24.20
C LYS A 4 11.91 -48.36 -24.16
N PRO A 5 12.11 -47.61 -25.27
CA PRO A 5 12.53 -46.19 -25.14
C PRO A 5 11.37 -45.17 -25.17
N HIS A 6 10.15 -45.56 -25.55
CA HIS A 6 9.07 -44.58 -25.77
C HIS A 6 8.32 -44.14 -24.51
N LEU A 7 8.18 -45.00 -23.51
CA LEU A 7 7.36 -44.70 -22.32
C LEU A 7 8.03 -43.67 -21.39
N VAL A 8 9.37 -43.67 -21.34
CA VAL A 8 10.16 -42.78 -20.48
C VAL A 8 10.17 -41.34 -21.02
N ARG A 9 10.16 -41.17 -22.35
CA ARG A 9 10.13 -39.84 -23.00
C ARG A 9 8.80 -39.12 -22.80
N THR A 10 7.67 -39.83 -22.83
CA THR A 10 6.34 -39.22 -22.66
C THR A 10 6.11 -38.78 -21.21
N LEU A 11 6.64 -39.52 -20.22
CA LEU A 11 6.49 -39.18 -18.81
C LEU A 11 7.28 -37.92 -18.41
N LEU A 12 8.47 -37.70 -18.98
CA LEU A 12 9.28 -36.51 -18.71
C LEU A 12 8.64 -35.22 -19.23
N LEU A 13 7.98 -35.27 -20.40
CA LEU A 13 7.31 -34.13 -21.03
C LEU A 13 6.05 -33.66 -20.27
N PHE A 14 5.36 -34.58 -19.59
CA PHE A 14 4.23 -34.25 -18.72
C PHE A 14 4.67 -33.62 -17.40
N LEU A 15 5.82 -34.02 -16.85
CA LEU A 15 6.31 -33.47 -15.58
C LEU A 15 6.82 -32.03 -15.74
N THR A 16 7.45 -31.69 -16.89
CA THR A 16 7.91 -30.31 -17.16
C THR A 16 6.77 -29.35 -17.46
N THR A 17 5.69 -29.81 -18.11
CA THR A 17 4.51 -28.97 -18.36
C THR A 17 3.71 -28.70 -17.09
N PHE A 18 3.65 -29.63 -16.14
CA PHE A 18 3.01 -29.41 -14.83
C PHE A 18 3.80 -28.44 -13.92
N LEU A 19 5.13 -28.45 -14.01
CA LEU A 19 6.00 -27.51 -13.27
C LEU A 19 6.02 -26.08 -13.86
N LEU A 20 5.68 -25.90 -15.14
CA LEU A 20 5.57 -24.57 -15.77
C LEU A 20 4.19 -23.91 -15.58
N LEU A 21 3.16 -24.67 -15.21
CA LEU A 21 1.82 -24.17 -14.87
C LEU A 21 1.66 -23.83 -13.38
N THR A 22 2.59 -24.27 -12.53
CA THR A 22 2.71 -23.82 -11.14
C THR A 22 3.65 -22.62 -11.03
N GLY A 23 3.52 -21.69 -11.99
CA GLY A 23 4.03 -20.34 -11.81
C GLY A 23 3.45 -19.83 -10.50
N ALA A 24 4.29 -19.80 -9.46
CA ALA A 24 3.91 -19.27 -8.17
C ALA A 24 3.39 -17.86 -8.44
N ALA A 25 2.09 -17.67 -8.28
CA ALA A 25 1.56 -16.34 -8.04
C ALA A 25 2.18 -15.94 -6.70
N SER A 26 3.31 -15.24 -6.76
CA SER A 26 3.96 -14.71 -5.57
C SER A 26 2.93 -13.90 -4.82
N ALA A 27 2.80 -14.17 -3.53
CA ALA A 27 1.99 -13.38 -2.62
C ALA A 27 2.34 -11.90 -2.77
N LEU A 28 1.42 -11.10 -3.31
CA LEU A 28 1.63 -9.67 -3.58
C LEU A 28 1.04 -8.87 -2.43
N ASN A 29 1.90 -8.50 -1.48
CA ASN A 29 1.62 -7.41 -0.55
C ASN A 29 2.24 -6.14 -1.14
N GLU A 30 1.41 -5.20 -1.58
CA GLU A 30 1.81 -3.96 -2.24
C GLU A 30 1.10 -2.77 -1.61
N VAL A 31 1.81 -1.63 -1.55
CA VAL A 31 1.23 -0.33 -1.23
C VAL A 31 1.34 0.54 -2.49
N ARG A 32 0.20 1.05 -2.97
CA ARG A 32 0.12 1.92 -4.13
C ARG A 32 -0.37 3.31 -3.72
N ILE A 33 0.37 4.34 -4.10
CA ILE A 33 0.02 5.74 -3.83
C ILE A 33 -0.56 6.35 -5.10
N GLU A 34 -1.72 7.01 -5.00
CA GLU A 34 -2.22 7.85 -6.10
C GLU A 34 -1.36 9.11 -6.23
N CYS A 35 -1.02 9.51 -7.46
CA CYS A 35 -0.34 10.77 -7.74
C CYS A 35 -1.38 11.83 -8.13
N PRO A 36 -1.90 12.65 -7.18
CA PRO A 36 -2.88 13.66 -7.53
C PRO A 36 -2.23 14.79 -8.36
N VAL A 37 -2.94 15.22 -9.40
CA VAL A 37 -2.60 16.44 -10.14
C VAL A 37 -3.36 17.60 -9.51
N VAL A 38 -2.62 18.58 -9.00
CA VAL A 38 -3.20 19.78 -8.39
C VAL A 38 -3.60 20.77 -9.50
N SER A 39 -4.81 21.33 -9.39
CA SER A 39 -5.29 22.36 -10.33
C SER A 39 -4.37 23.59 -10.32
N PRO A 40 -4.15 24.26 -11.47
CA PRO A 40 -3.45 25.54 -11.52
C PRO A 40 -4.07 26.65 -10.65
N THR A 41 -5.31 26.44 -10.19
CA THR A 41 -6.06 27.37 -9.33
C THR A 41 -5.88 27.10 -7.84
N ALA A 42 -5.10 26.11 -7.44
CA ALA A 42 -4.88 25.82 -6.03
C ALA A 42 -4.08 26.94 -5.37
N VAL A 43 -4.47 27.32 -4.16
CA VAL A 43 -3.88 28.42 -3.41
C VAL A 43 -3.36 27.95 -2.06
N ALA A 44 -2.48 28.75 -1.46
CA ALA A 44 -2.00 28.48 -0.10
C ALA A 44 -3.18 28.30 0.87
N GLY A 45 -3.10 27.26 1.71
CA GLY A 45 -4.17 26.86 2.62
C GLY A 45 -5.03 25.70 2.09
N ASP A 46 -5.06 25.46 0.78
CA ASP A 46 -5.76 24.31 0.21
C ASP A 46 -5.14 22.99 0.68
N SER A 47 -5.96 21.93 0.62
CA SER A 47 -5.54 20.58 0.97
C SER A 47 -5.78 19.62 -0.20
N VAL A 48 -4.71 18.93 -0.58
CA VAL A 48 -4.69 17.91 -1.63
C VAL A 48 -4.83 16.54 -0.98
N ALA A 49 -5.80 15.75 -1.43
CA ALA A 49 -5.99 14.39 -0.97
C ALA A 49 -5.15 13.43 -1.81
N ILE A 50 -4.33 12.62 -1.13
CA ILE A 50 -3.49 11.56 -1.71
C ILE A 50 -4.01 10.23 -1.16
N ARG A 51 -4.58 9.39 -2.02
CA ARG A 51 -5.11 8.09 -1.59
C ARG A 51 -4.03 7.04 -1.63
N VAL A 52 -4.00 6.19 -0.61
CA VAL A 52 -3.07 5.07 -0.50
C VAL A 52 -3.87 3.77 -0.47
N HIS A 53 -3.58 2.91 -1.44
CA HIS A 53 -4.20 1.62 -1.62
C HIS A 53 -3.25 0.51 -1.20
N ILE A 54 -3.82 -0.62 -0.81
CA ILE A 54 -3.09 -1.84 -0.49
C ILE A 54 -3.62 -3.00 -1.32
N THR A 55 -2.71 -3.86 -1.72
CA THR A 55 -2.99 -5.18 -2.29
C THR A 55 -2.40 -6.19 -1.33
N ASN A 56 -3.16 -7.22 -0.99
CA ASN A 56 -2.73 -8.33 -0.15
C ASN A 56 -3.51 -9.60 -0.49
N ASP A 57 -2.84 -10.74 -0.51
CA ASP A 57 -3.42 -12.04 -0.83
C ASP A 57 -3.73 -12.88 0.42
N VAL A 58 -3.26 -12.43 1.59
CA VAL A 58 -3.48 -13.03 2.90
C VAL A 58 -4.10 -12.01 3.85
N SER A 59 -4.76 -12.49 4.91
CA SER A 59 -5.24 -11.62 5.98
C SER A 59 -4.08 -10.96 6.72
N LEU A 60 -4.10 -9.63 6.85
CA LEU A 60 -3.08 -8.87 7.56
C LEU A 60 -3.57 -8.46 8.94
N SER A 61 -2.89 -8.91 9.99
CA SER A 61 -3.12 -8.42 11.36
C SER A 61 -2.45 -7.07 11.61
N ALA A 62 -1.51 -6.65 10.77
CA ALA A 62 -0.86 -5.34 10.89
C ALA A 62 -0.27 -4.90 9.55
N PHE A 63 -0.12 -3.59 9.38
CA PHE A 63 0.79 -3.00 8.42
C PHE A 63 1.42 -1.74 9.00
N THR A 64 2.60 -1.39 8.51
CA THR A 64 3.29 -0.15 8.83
C THR A 64 3.90 0.38 7.56
N THR A 65 3.74 1.67 7.31
CA THR A 65 4.35 2.32 6.16
C THR A 65 4.71 3.76 6.52
N GLY A 66 5.71 4.31 5.85
CA GLY A 66 6.09 5.70 6.02
C GLY A 66 6.40 6.35 4.69
N PHE A 67 6.10 7.64 4.57
CA PHE A 67 6.42 8.45 3.40
C PHE A 67 7.24 9.67 3.79
N SER A 68 8.26 9.99 3.01
CA SER A 68 8.90 11.31 3.00
C SER A 68 8.48 12.10 1.76
N TYR A 69 8.52 13.43 1.86
CA TYR A 69 8.32 14.31 0.71
C TYR A 69 9.43 15.36 0.61
N ASN A 70 9.73 15.81 -0.61
CA ASN A 70 10.90 16.62 -0.93
C ASN A 70 10.63 18.15 -1.01
N SER A 71 9.60 18.66 -0.34
CA SER A 71 9.21 20.07 -0.45
C SER A 71 8.80 20.68 0.89
N ASP A 72 9.41 21.83 1.21
CA ASP A 72 9.08 22.66 2.39
C ASP A 72 7.89 23.60 2.13
N MET A 73 7.33 23.60 0.91
CA MET A 73 6.15 24.39 0.55
C MET A 73 4.83 23.65 0.78
N VAL A 74 4.90 22.41 1.24
CA VAL A 74 3.75 21.58 1.55
C VAL A 74 3.98 20.84 2.86
N GLU A 75 2.89 20.40 3.48
CA GLU A 75 2.97 19.61 4.71
C GLU A 75 1.84 18.58 4.74
N ILE A 76 2.15 17.33 5.04
CA ILE A 76 1.12 16.33 5.32
C ILE A 76 0.63 16.56 6.75
N THR A 77 -0.56 17.15 6.88
CA THR A 77 -1.10 17.60 8.18
C THR A 77 -2.17 16.67 8.74
N ARG A 78 -2.72 15.79 7.90
CA ARG A 78 -3.78 14.85 8.29
C ARG A 78 -3.67 13.56 7.48
N ALA A 79 -4.09 12.46 8.10
CA ALA A 79 -4.25 11.16 7.47
C ALA A 79 -5.54 10.53 7.99
N THR A 80 -6.43 10.03 7.14
CA THR A 80 -7.67 9.38 7.56
C THR A 80 -7.70 7.93 7.11
N ALA A 81 -8.00 7.02 8.02
CA ALA A 81 -8.31 5.64 7.69
C ALA A 81 -9.48 5.58 6.70
N ALA A 82 -9.43 4.63 5.76
CA ALA A 82 -10.56 4.32 4.92
C ALA A 82 -11.70 3.68 5.73
N PRO A 83 -12.93 3.62 5.19
CA PRO A 83 -14.05 2.98 5.88
C PRO A 83 -13.76 1.53 6.30
N MET A 84 -13.03 0.76 5.47
CA MET A 84 -12.68 -0.63 5.80
C MET A 84 -11.81 -0.71 7.07
N ILE A 85 -10.79 0.14 7.20
CA ILE A 85 -9.91 0.19 8.37
C ILE A 85 -10.63 0.80 9.58
N THR A 86 -11.57 1.71 9.34
CA THR A 86 -12.38 2.33 10.40
C THR A 86 -13.30 1.30 11.06
N ALA A 87 -13.97 0.46 10.27
CA ALA A 87 -14.82 -0.61 10.79
C ALA A 87 -14.04 -1.59 11.68
N LEU A 88 -12.79 -1.92 11.31
CA LEU A 88 -11.94 -2.81 12.11
C LEU A 88 -11.58 -2.24 13.49
N GLN A 89 -11.63 -0.92 13.68
CA GLN A 89 -11.36 -0.31 14.98
C GLN A 89 -12.44 -0.61 16.02
N GLU A 90 -13.68 -0.90 15.59
CA GLU A 90 -14.76 -1.33 16.49
C GLU A 90 -14.48 -2.71 17.11
N PHE A 91 -13.66 -3.52 16.43
CA PHE A 91 -13.25 -4.85 16.88
C PHE A 91 -11.91 -4.85 17.61
N GLY A 92 -11.32 -3.68 17.90
CA GLY A 92 -10.05 -3.57 18.63
C GLY A 92 -8.81 -3.34 17.76
N GLY A 93 -8.99 -3.17 16.45
CA GLY A 93 -7.95 -2.65 15.57
C GLY A 93 -7.56 -1.22 15.95
N GLN A 94 -6.31 -0.83 15.68
CA GLN A 94 -5.84 0.54 15.89
C GLN A 94 -5.15 1.09 14.66
N PHE A 95 -5.65 2.21 14.16
CA PHE A 95 -5.00 3.01 13.14
C PHE A 95 -4.21 4.15 13.79
N LYS A 96 -2.89 4.19 13.58
CA LYS A 96 -1.98 5.18 14.15
C LYS A 96 -1.32 6.00 13.04
N ARG A 97 -1.03 7.25 13.37
CA ARG A 97 -0.39 8.21 12.49
C ARG A 97 0.56 9.10 13.30
N THR A 98 1.77 9.28 12.81
CA THR A 98 2.78 10.17 13.39
C THR A 98 3.27 11.10 12.31
N PHE A 99 3.14 12.41 12.53
CA PHE A 99 3.61 13.44 11.62
C PHE A 99 4.95 13.98 12.13
N LEU A 100 5.94 14.00 11.25
CA LEU A 100 7.30 14.45 11.53
C LEU A 100 7.64 15.61 10.56
N PRO A 101 7.03 16.78 10.73
CA PRO A 101 7.18 17.89 9.78
C PRO A 101 8.62 18.41 9.72
N ALA A 102 9.40 18.32 10.80
CA ALA A 102 10.80 18.71 10.82
C ALA A 102 11.69 17.86 9.88
N SER A 103 11.23 16.68 9.48
CA SER A 103 11.92 15.79 8.54
C SER A 103 11.06 15.47 7.31
N ASN A 104 9.99 16.24 7.05
CA ASN A 104 9.05 16.03 5.95
C ASN A 104 8.57 14.58 5.83
N GLN A 105 8.20 13.97 6.95
CA GLN A 105 7.81 12.56 7.02
C GLN A 105 6.44 12.34 7.67
N VAL A 106 5.77 11.27 7.27
CA VAL A 106 4.59 10.73 7.94
C VAL A 106 4.73 9.21 8.09
N LEU A 107 4.42 8.70 9.28
CA LEU A 107 4.38 7.27 9.57
C LEU A 107 2.92 6.86 9.83
N ILE A 108 2.48 5.81 9.18
CA ILE A 108 1.12 5.28 9.26
C ILE A 108 1.19 3.81 9.64
N GLY A 109 0.30 3.36 10.51
CA GLY A 109 0.22 1.95 10.86
C GLY A 109 -1.19 1.53 11.21
N TYR A 110 -1.45 0.25 10.99
CA TYR A 110 -2.59 -0.46 11.51
C TYR A 110 -2.10 -1.69 12.27
N VAL A 111 -2.76 -2.02 13.37
CA VAL A 111 -2.50 -3.25 14.13
C VAL A 111 -3.80 -3.77 14.75
N ASP A 112 -3.99 -5.08 14.66
CA ASP A 112 -5.06 -5.82 15.30
C ASP A 112 -4.63 -6.24 16.72
N PHE A 113 -5.26 -5.67 17.74
CA PHE A 113 -5.07 -6.07 19.15
C PHE A 113 -6.17 -7.01 19.68
N SER A 114 -7.10 -7.43 18.82
CA SER A 114 -8.25 -8.25 19.19
C SER A 114 -7.94 -9.74 19.30
N GLY A 115 -6.76 -10.17 18.85
CA GLY A 115 -6.39 -11.58 18.76
C GLY A 115 -6.83 -12.25 17.45
N GLY A 116 -7.13 -11.47 16.40
CA GLY A 116 -7.46 -11.98 15.07
C GLY A 116 -8.91 -11.74 14.62
N GLU A 117 -9.70 -10.98 15.37
CA GLU A 117 -11.08 -10.60 15.04
C GLU A 117 -11.16 -9.37 14.13
N ALA A 118 -10.05 -8.63 13.97
CA ALA A 118 -9.98 -7.42 13.15
C ALA A 118 -8.89 -7.49 12.06
N PRO A 119 -8.73 -8.58 11.29
CA PRO A 119 -7.74 -8.61 10.24
C PRO A 119 -8.21 -7.77 9.04
N ILE A 120 -7.24 -7.18 8.33
CA ILE A 120 -7.49 -6.69 6.98
C ILE A 120 -7.56 -7.90 6.06
N LEU A 121 -8.71 -8.11 5.42
CA LEU A 121 -8.91 -9.25 4.54
C LEU A 121 -8.13 -9.09 3.21
N PRO A 122 -7.88 -10.19 2.48
CA PRO A 122 -7.30 -10.16 1.14
C PRO A 122 -8.07 -9.21 0.20
N GLN A 123 -7.33 -8.43 -0.58
CA GLN A 123 -7.89 -7.51 -1.58
C GLN A 123 -6.87 -7.20 -2.69
N THR A 124 -7.38 -6.89 -3.87
CA THR A 124 -6.54 -6.59 -5.04
C THR A 124 -6.23 -5.11 -5.19
N ASP A 125 -7.05 -4.23 -4.63
CA ASP A 125 -6.89 -2.77 -4.71
C ASP A 125 -7.77 -2.05 -3.66
N GLY A 126 -7.41 -2.21 -2.38
CA GLY A 126 -8.20 -1.68 -1.28
C GLY A 126 -7.70 -0.33 -0.81
N LEU A 127 -8.57 0.68 -0.75
CA LEU A 127 -8.21 1.96 -0.13
C LEU A 127 -7.91 1.74 1.36
N ALA A 128 -6.68 2.00 1.78
CA ALA A 128 -6.27 1.87 3.18
C ALA A 128 -6.45 3.17 3.95
N PHE A 129 -5.96 4.27 3.39
CA PHE A 129 -6.07 5.60 4.00
C PHE A 129 -5.87 6.71 2.97
N THR A 130 -6.21 7.94 3.38
CA THR A 130 -5.99 9.16 2.60
C THR A 130 -5.09 10.09 3.39
N LEU A 131 -3.98 10.52 2.79
CA LEU A 131 -3.14 11.59 3.28
C LEU A 131 -3.67 12.94 2.76
N TYR A 132 -3.56 13.98 3.57
CA TYR A 132 -3.97 15.33 3.23
C TYR A 132 -2.76 16.25 3.31
N MET A 133 -2.26 16.62 2.14
CA MET A 133 -1.14 17.54 1.98
C MET A 133 -1.67 18.96 1.88
N LYS A 134 -1.28 19.81 2.82
CA LYS A 134 -1.63 21.22 2.87
C LYS A 134 -0.61 22.03 2.08
N LEU A 135 -1.07 22.97 1.27
CA LEU A 135 -0.22 23.95 0.60
C LEU A 135 0.12 25.08 1.57
N LEU A 136 1.40 25.32 1.82
CA LEU A 136 1.86 26.32 2.79
C LEU A 136 1.93 27.73 2.16
N PRO A 137 2.00 28.81 2.97
CA PRO A 137 2.21 30.16 2.46
C PRO A 137 3.47 30.23 1.58
N GLY A 138 3.35 30.90 0.42
CA GLY A 138 4.43 30.98 -0.56
C GLY A 138 4.53 29.79 -1.51
N PHE A 139 3.54 28.86 -1.49
CA PHE A 139 3.46 27.77 -2.46
C PHE A 139 3.56 28.29 -3.90
N THR A 140 4.42 27.64 -4.68
CA THR A 140 4.52 27.79 -6.13
C THR A 140 4.28 26.43 -6.77
N ALA A 141 3.78 26.39 -8.01
CA ALA A 141 3.52 25.12 -8.69
C ALA A 141 4.84 24.37 -8.99
N HIS A 142 4.97 23.14 -8.49
CA HIS A 142 6.10 22.23 -8.73
C HIS A 142 5.68 20.79 -8.46
N CYS A 143 6.53 19.83 -8.84
CA CYS A 143 6.36 18.42 -8.47
C CYS A 143 6.81 18.20 -7.03
N VAL A 144 6.00 17.47 -6.26
CA VAL A 144 6.36 16.97 -4.93
C VAL A 144 6.44 15.46 -5.03
N ASP A 145 7.61 14.90 -4.80
CA ASP A 145 7.82 13.46 -4.80
C ASP A 145 7.50 12.91 -3.42
N LEU A 146 6.79 11.77 -3.38
CA LEU A 146 6.52 11.01 -2.16
C LEU A 146 7.24 9.66 -2.25
N ASP A 147 8.26 9.49 -1.42
CA ASP A 147 9.06 8.27 -1.37
C ASP A 147 8.73 7.46 -0.12
N SER A 148 8.73 6.13 -0.24
CA SER A 148 8.61 5.26 0.91
C SER A 148 9.89 5.31 1.75
N VAL A 149 9.77 5.62 3.05
CA VAL A 149 10.89 5.56 4.01
C VAL A 149 10.90 4.29 4.84
N TYR A 150 9.76 3.59 4.91
CA TYR A 150 9.57 2.38 5.70
C TYR A 150 8.44 1.53 5.09
N VAL A 151 8.68 0.23 4.92
CA VAL A 151 7.69 -0.79 4.50
C VAL A 151 7.92 -2.05 5.31
#